data_AF-R1HSG7-F1
#
_entry.id   AF-R1HSG7-F1
#
_cell.length_a   1.000
_cell.length_b   1.000
_cell.length_c   1.000
_cell.angle_alpha   90.00
_cell.angle_beta   90.00
_cell.angle_gamma   90.00
#
_symmetry.space_group_name_H-M   'P 1'
#
loop_
_entity.id
_entity.type
_entity.pdbx_description
1 polymer ?
#
loop_
_entity_poly.entity_id
_entity_poly.type
_entity_poly.pdbx_seq_one_letter_code
_entity_poly.pdbx_strand_id
1 'polypeptide(L)'
;MDMRALLARVDPLAAPARRRVLADTARTLAGSPELTALLAELDAVPGLPRAWAATMAVIAGDDTHLRRCLVADDAQVAGLAMNHCARRGLHFDVVAGALATAPAAWRHALYRAVRATGATAWAGALLPAVRARFGDREAAAVLAACEAGTVAALLPDLDFAVPNFAALARRHPAVVLADLRRRLAGAAGGGRVAVWARFGPALAHLVEHDPGQVAGLLARSGPPTGLPAGADRWLAAAIAADPDRVVGLLADSARRIRFRPGRGIERALRRASDEALTSLARALVDEVPRLTALVRGLPPARRAAVLGGALGDRTLQQAGLPIALLDVLPWRARHEEARRLLATRPVADHPVLRREATARLPWAEAEADLRAETTRPAAAERAAGYPLLIGAAAATRDPGVVARVLASLTRLPNEQDPVRHAALAAVAAVPGRLLRSADPSTLVKPAADAVQARDASWGTRQAAGTLAVTLVREGTRTTRPELVESGLRILHLSGGHARTLTQHRLDRDLPRGAEHAVWSALRPR
;
A
#
# COMPACT_ATOMS: atom_id res chain seq x y z
N MET A 1 -34.39 14.42 39.07
CA MET A 1 -34.53 13.60 37.85
C MET A 1 -34.20 12.18 38.24
N ASP A 2 -35.16 11.26 38.08
CA ASP A 2 -35.03 9.84 38.48
C ASP A 2 -34.72 8.95 37.26
N MET A 3 -34.47 7.65 37.50
CA MET A 3 -34.15 6.69 36.44
C MET A 3 -35.25 6.60 35.38
N ARG A 4 -36.54 6.57 35.77
CA ARG A 4 -37.65 6.45 34.82
C ARG A 4 -37.71 7.66 33.87
N ALA A 5 -37.56 8.87 34.40
CA ALA A 5 -37.53 10.08 33.62
C ALA A 5 -36.33 10.12 32.66
N LEU A 6 -35.17 9.59 33.08
CA LEU A 6 -34.00 9.47 32.22
C LEU A 6 -34.23 8.45 31.09
N LEU A 7 -34.73 7.26 31.41
CA LEU A 7 -35.03 6.18 30.45
C LEU A 7 -36.01 6.65 29.37
N ALA A 8 -37.11 7.28 29.77
CA ALA A 8 -38.10 7.83 28.83
C ALA A 8 -37.49 8.83 27.83
N ARG A 9 -36.45 9.57 28.23
CA ARG A 9 -35.73 10.51 27.35
C ARG A 9 -34.72 9.83 26.44
N VAL A 10 -34.08 8.74 26.87
CA VAL A 10 -33.00 8.10 26.12
C VAL A 10 -33.47 6.96 25.24
N ASP A 11 -34.49 6.20 25.63
CA ASP A 11 -34.99 5.03 24.89
C ASP A 11 -35.36 5.29 23.42
N PRO A 12 -36.02 6.41 23.04
CA PRO A 12 -36.34 6.67 21.63
C PRO A 12 -35.13 7.14 20.79
N LEU A 13 -33.98 7.40 21.41
CA LEU A 13 -32.85 8.06 20.76
C LEU A 13 -31.83 7.06 20.19
N ALA A 14 -31.24 7.43 19.05
CA ALA A 14 -30.07 6.74 18.50
C ALA A 14 -28.85 6.85 19.44
N ALA A 15 -27.93 5.88 19.36
CA ALA A 15 -26.78 5.75 20.27
C ALA A 15 -25.91 7.04 20.45
N PRO A 16 -25.66 7.87 19.42
CA PRO A 16 -24.94 9.14 19.61
C PRO A 16 -25.72 10.17 20.45
N ALA A 17 -27.04 10.27 20.24
CA ALA A 17 -27.90 11.22 20.95
C ALA A 17 -28.10 10.80 22.41
N ARG A 18 -28.28 9.50 22.68
CA ARG A 18 -28.31 8.96 24.06
C ARG A 18 -27.09 9.38 24.88
N ARG A 19 -25.90 9.21 24.31
CA ARG A 19 -24.63 9.58 24.98
C ARG A 19 -24.56 11.06 25.33
N ARG A 20 -25.10 11.95 24.49
CA ARG A 20 -25.16 13.39 24.79
C ARG A 20 -26.09 13.67 25.97
N VAL A 21 -27.31 13.12 25.96
CA VAL A 21 -28.29 13.32 27.05
C VAL A 21 -27.73 12.84 28.39
N LEU A 22 -27.07 11.67 28.42
CA LEU A 22 -26.41 11.15 29.63
C LEU A 22 -25.30 12.08 30.12
N ALA A 23 -24.45 12.57 29.20
CA ALA A 23 -23.34 13.45 29.55
C ALA A 23 -23.82 14.81 30.06
N ASP A 24 -24.83 15.40 29.42
CA ASP A 24 -25.40 16.68 29.83
C ASP A 24 -26.10 16.55 31.18
N THR A 25 -26.85 15.46 31.39
CA THR A 25 -27.47 15.14 32.67
C THR A 25 -26.45 15.01 33.80
N ALA A 26 -25.37 14.26 33.56
CA ALA A 26 -24.30 14.09 34.55
C ALA A 26 -23.62 15.42 34.91
N ARG A 27 -23.37 16.30 33.92
CA ARG A 27 -22.78 17.61 34.17
C ARG A 27 -23.71 18.54 34.94
N THR A 28 -25.01 18.55 34.61
CA THR A 28 -26.00 19.41 35.27
C THR A 28 -26.21 19.03 36.74
N LEU A 29 -26.17 17.74 37.06
CA LEU A 29 -26.40 17.25 38.42
C LEU A 29 -25.08 17.02 39.20
N ALA A 30 -23.92 17.41 38.65
CA ALA A 30 -22.64 17.16 39.30
C ALA A 30 -22.58 17.79 40.72
N GLY A 31 -22.17 16.98 41.71
CA GLY A 31 -22.09 17.41 43.11
C GLY A 31 -23.43 17.48 43.86
N SER A 32 -24.54 17.08 43.23
CA SER A 32 -25.87 17.13 43.84
C SER A 32 -26.30 15.78 44.45
N PRO A 33 -27.15 15.78 45.50
CA PRO A 33 -27.70 14.55 46.05
C PRO A 33 -28.60 13.81 45.05
N GLU A 34 -29.23 14.53 44.11
CA GLU A 34 -30.04 13.95 43.05
C GLU A 34 -29.21 13.10 42.09
N LEU A 35 -27.97 13.49 41.78
CA LEU A 35 -27.06 12.64 41.01
C LEU A 35 -26.73 11.36 41.78
N THR A 36 -26.46 11.47 43.08
CA THR A 36 -26.13 10.30 43.92
C THR A 36 -27.26 9.28 43.92
N ALA A 37 -28.51 9.75 44.07
CA ALA A 37 -29.70 8.91 44.01
C ALA A 37 -29.87 8.25 42.63
N LEU A 38 -29.76 9.03 41.55
CA LEU A 38 -29.89 8.54 40.18
C LEU A 38 -28.82 7.49 39.83
N LEU A 39 -27.56 7.71 40.23
CA LEU A 39 -26.49 6.74 40.03
C LEU A 39 -26.77 5.44 40.78
N ALA A 40 -27.29 5.51 42.01
CA ALA A 40 -27.66 4.31 42.78
C ALA A 40 -28.82 3.53 42.14
N GLU A 41 -29.85 4.22 41.63
CA GLU A 41 -30.96 3.59 40.90
C GLU A 41 -30.47 2.86 39.64
N LEU A 42 -29.61 3.51 38.85
CA LEU A 42 -29.07 2.93 37.61
C LEU A 42 -28.12 1.75 37.90
N ASP A 43 -27.29 1.84 38.94
CA ASP A 43 -26.33 0.79 39.32
C ASP A 43 -27.02 -0.47 39.86
N ALA A 44 -28.21 -0.32 40.46
CA ALA A 44 -29.02 -1.44 40.92
C ALA A 44 -29.51 -2.34 39.76
N VAL A 45 -29.61 -1.82 38.53
CA VAL A 45 -30.11 -2.56 37.36
C VAL A 45 -28.94 -3.09 36.51
N PRO A 46 -28.78 -4.43 36.37
CA PRO A 46 -27.70 -5.01 35.57
C PRO A 46 -27.72 -4.59 34.08
N GLY A 47 -26.56 -4.65 33.44
CA GLY A 47 -26.42 -4.40 32.00
C GLY A 47 -26.23 -2.92 31.66
N LEU A 48 -26.98 -2.43 30.67
CA LEU A 48 -26.82 -1.09 30.11
C LEU A 48 -27.00 0.05 31.13
N PRO A 49 -28.02 0.03 32.03
CA PRO A 49 -28.20 1.06 33.04
C PRO A 49 -27.00 1.21 33.98
N ARG A 50 -26.43 0.09 34.47
CA ARG A 50 -25.21 0.09 35.27
C ARG A 50 -24.01 0.71 34.54
N ALA A 51 -23.85 0.39 33.25
CA ALA A 51 -22.80 1.01 32.43
C ALA A 51 -23.01 2.53 32.24
N TRP A 52 -24.27 2.99 32.21
CA TRP A 52 -24.60 4.41 32.19
C TRP A 52 -24.30 5.09 33.52
N ALA A 53 -24.60 4.46 34.66
CA ALA A 53 -24.21 4.97 35.98
C ALA A 53 -22.70 5.23 36.05
N ALA A 54 -21.89 4.23 35.67
CA ALA A 54 -20.44 4.36 35.61
C ALA A 54 -19.97 5.48 34.67
N THR A 55 -20.60 5.60 33.50
CA THR A 55 -20.28 6.67 32.53
C THR A 55 -20.61 8.05 33.11
N MET A 56 -21.76 8.21 33.74
CA MET A 56 -22.20 9.46 34.36
C MET A 56 -21.31 9.83 35.55
N ALA A 57 -20.94 8.86 36.40
CA ALA A 57 -20.00 9.06 37.50
C ALA A 57 -18.63 9.54 37.01
N VAL A 58 -18.11 8.95 35.93
CA VAL A 58 -16.87 9.38 35.26
C VAL A 58 -16.95 10.82 34.73
N ILE A 59 -18.11 11.24 34.23
CA ILE A 59 -18.33 12.58 33.68
C ILE A 59 -18.47 13.61 34.80
N ALA A 60 -19.25 13.29 35.83
CA ALA A 60 -19.49 14.17 36.97
C ALA A 60 -18.32 14.22 37.97
N GLY A 61 -17.42 13.24 37.94
CA GLY A 61 -16.34 13.11 38.91
C GLY A 61 -16.81 12.66 40.29
N ASP A 62 -17.81 11.78 40.36
CA ASP A 62 -18.37 11.29 41.62
C ASP A 62 -17.43 10.28 42.31
N ASP A 63 -16.70 10.72 43.34
CA ASP A 63 -15.68 9.93 44.04
C ASP A 63 -16.23 8.61 44.60
N THR A 64 -17.36 8.66 45.29
CA THR A 64 -17.98 7.51 45.95
C THR A 64 -18.40 6.45 44.95
N HIS A 65 -19.03 6.85 43.84
CA HIS A 65 -19.45 5.92 42.81
C HIS A 65 -18.26 5.40 41.99
N LEU A 66 -17.24 6.23 41.73
CA LEU A 66 -15.99 5.78 41.10
C LEU A 66 -15.29 4.69 41.92
N ARG A 67 -15.16 4.86 43.24
CA ARG A 67 -14.58 3.84 44.13
C ARG A 67 -15.36 2.51 44.07
N ARG A 68 -16.70 2.56 44.03
CA ARG A 68 -17.54 1.36 43.87
C ARG A 68 -17.36 0.71 42.51
N CYS A 69 -17.35 1.49 41.44
CA CYS A 69 -17.14 0.97 40.09
C CYS A 69 -15.78 0.26 39.95
N LEU A 70 -14.72 0.75 40.61
CA LEU A 70 -13.40 0.13 40.55
C LEU A 70 -13.37 -1.32 41.06
N VAL A 71 -14.23 -1.68 42.01
CA VAL A 71 -14.31 -3.04 42.58
C VAL A 71 -15.52 -3.83 42.08
N ALA A 72 -16.21 -3.32 41.06
CA ALA A 72 -17.37 -4.00 40.50
C ALA A 72 -16.97 -5.31 39.80
N ASP A 73 -17.80 -6.35 39.96
CA ASP A 73 -17.65 -7.64 39.27
C ASP A 73 -17.78 -7.51 37.75
N ASP A 74 -18.52 -6.49 37.28
CA ASP A 74 -18.65 -6.16 35.87
C ASP A 74 -17.37 -5.47 35.36
N ALA A 75 -16.58 -6.21 34.58
CA ALA A 75 -15.32 -5.73 34.02
C ALA A 75 -15.48 -4.53 33.07
N GLN A 76 -16.65 -4.30 32.47
CA GLN A 76 -16.91 -3.13 31.64
C GLN A 76 -17.03 -1.88 32.51
N VAL A 77 -17.77 -1.98 33.63
CA VAL A 77 -17.95 -0.92 34.62
C VAL A 77 -16.61 -0.57 35.27
N ALA A 78 -15.90 -1.58 35.76
CA ALA A 78 -14.57 -1.40 36.34
C ALA A 78 -13.60 -0.80 35.33
N GLY A 79 -13.62 -1.26 34.08
CA GLY A 79 -12.75 -0.75 33.02
C GLY A 79 -12.95 0.74 32.69
N LEU A 80 -14.19 1.24 32.75
CA LEU A 80 -14.48 2.67 32.57
C LEU A 80 -13.89 3.51 33.70
N ALA A 81 -14.15 3.10 34.94
CA ALA A 81 -13.63 3.78 36.12
C ALA A 81 -12.09 3.73 36.18
N MET A 82 -11.48 2.58 35.89
CA MET A 82 -10.02 2.42 35.81
C MET A 82 -9.39 3.35 34.79
N ASN A 83 -9.96 3.50 33.59
CA ASN A 83 -9.42 4.41 32.58
C ASN A 83 -9.47 5.87 33.05
N HIS A 84 -10.56 6.28 33.71
CA HIS A 84 -10.66 7.62 34.26
C HIS A 84 -9.65 7.84 35.40
N CYS A 85 -9.64 6.93 36.37
CA CYS A 85 -8.82 7.00 37.57
C CYS A 85 -7.32 6.93 37.24
N ALA A 86 -6.90 6.00 36.37
CA ALA A 86 -5.51 5.87 35.95
C ALA A 86 -5.02 7.14 35.21
N ARG A 87 -5.87 7.76 34.38
CA ARG A 87 -5.52 9.02 33.69
C ARG A 87 -5.31 10.19 34.66
N ARG A 88 -6.01 10.19 35.79
CA ARG A 88 -5.98 11.27 36.79
C ARG A 88 -5.14 10.95 38.04
N GLY A 89 -4.65 9.72 38.18
CA GLY A 89 -3.91 9.27 39.36
C GLY A 89 -4.76 9.09 40.62
N LEU A 90 -6.04 8.75 40.50
CA LEU A 90 -6.99 8.68 41.62
C LEU A 90 -7.25 7.26 42.10
N HIS A 91 -7.42 7.05 43.41
CA HIS A 91 -7.89 5.77 43.98
C HIS A 91 -7.00 4.54 43.69
N PHE A 92 -5.69 4.73 43.61
CA PHE A 92 -4.77 3.60 43.45
C PHE A 92 -4.84 2.64 44.64
N ASP A 93 -5.09 3.15 45.84
CA ASP A 93 -5.33 2.38 47.07
C ASP A 93 -6.44 1.33 46.90
N VAL A 94 -7.56 1.73 46.28
CA VAL A 94 -8.71 0.84 46.04
C VAL A 94 -8.34 -0.27 45.05
N VAL A 95 -7.65 0.09 43.96
CA VAL A 95 -7.18 -0.85 42.94
C VAL A 95 -6.16 -1.83 43.53
N ALA A 96 -5.22 -1.34 44.33
CA ALA A 96 -4.19 -2.16 44.97
C ALA A 96 -4.79 -3.14 45.97
N GLY A 97 -5.76 -2.71 46.78
CA GLY A 97 -6.45 -3.56 47.75
C GLY A 97 -7.26 -4.68 47.09
N ALA A 98 -7.90 -4.42 45.95
CA ALA A 98 -8.70 -5.41 45.24
C ALA A 98 -7.87 -6.40 44.40
N LEU A 99 -6.62 -6.06 44.07
CA LEU A 99 -5.81 -6.82 43.11
C LEU A 99 -5.61 -8.29 43.50
N ALA A 100 -5.42 -8.58 44.79
CA ALA A 100 -5.04 -9.90 45.27
C ALA A 100 -6.09 -11.00 45.01
N THR A 101 -7.37 -10.61 44.98
CA THR A 101 -8.53 -11.50 44.78
C THR A 101 -9.25 -11.24 43.45
N ALA A 102 -8.82 -10.23 42.68
CA ALA A 102 -9.49 -9.82 41.45
C ALA A 102 -9.51 -10.93 40.37
N PRO A 103 -10.64 -11.16 39.69
CA PRO A 103 -10.74 -12.06 38.54
C PRO A 103 -9.85 -11.63 37.36
N ALA A 104 -9.49 -12.57 36.48
CA ALA A 104 -8.61 -12.29 35.34
C ALA A 104 -9.16 -11.22 34.38
N ALA A 105 -10.48 -11.20 34.15
CA ALA A 105 -11.12 -10.19 33.30
C ALA A 105 -10.94 -8.77 33.85
N TRP A 106 -11.06 -8.61 35.17
CA TRP A 106 -10.83 -7.35 35.87
C TRP A 106 -9.36 -6.91 35.76
N ARG A 107 -8.41 -7.83 36.02
CA ARG A 107 -6.97 -7.54 35.90
C ARG A 107 -6.58 -7.13 34.48
N HIS A 108 -7.11 -7.80 33.47
CA HIS A 108 -6.91 -7.42 32.07
C HIS A 108 -7.48 -6.03 31.74
N ALA A 109 -8.61 -5.65 32.32
CA ALA A 109 -9.17 -4.30 32.18
C ALA A 109 -8.24 -3.26 32.82
N LEU A 110 -7.69 -3.55 34.01
CA LEU A 110 -6.71 -2.70 34.69
C LEU A 110 -5.45 -2.50 33.84
N TYR A 111 -4.83 -3.58 33.37
CA TYR A 111 -3.60 -3.47 32.57
C TYR A 111 -3.85 -2.71 31.26
N ARG A 112 -5.02 -2.90 30.64
CA ARG A 112 -5.43 -2.13 29.46
C ARG A 112 -5.56 -0.65 29.78
N ALA A 113 -6.21 -0.29 30.89
CA ALA A 113 -6.36 1.10 31.33
C ALA A 113 -5.01 1.76 31.62
N VAL A 114 -4.14 1.09 32.36
CA VAL A 114 -2.78 1.58 32.67
C VAL A 114 -1.96 1.81 31.40
N ARG A 115 -2.00 0.87 30.44
CA ARG A 115 -1.31 1.04 29.14
C ARG A 115 -1.90 2.17 28.28
N ALA A 116 -3.23 2.27 28.22
CA ALA A 116 -3.93 3.24 27.39
C ALA A 116 -3.76 4.68 27.90
N THR A 117 -3.72 4.86 29.22
CA THR A 117 -3.57 6.16 29.87
C THR A 117 -2.11 6.55 30.08
N GLY A 118 -1.21 5.56 30.20
CA GLY A 118 0.17 5.81 30.56
C GLY A 118 0.37 6.22 32.00
N ALA A 119 -0.44 5.69 32.90
CA ALA A 119 -0.31 5.87 34.34
C ALA A 119 0.97 5.19 34.87
N THR A 120 2.12 5.87 34.72
CA THR A 120 3.43 5.29 34.98
C THR A 120 3.68 5.00 36.46
N ALA A 121 3.19 5.85 37.37
CA ALA A 121 3.22 5.58 38.81
C ALA A 121 2.45 4.30 39.18
N TRP A 122 1.26 4.10 38.59
CA TRP A 122 0.48 2.88 38.80
C TRP A 122 1.21 1.66 38.26
N ALA A 123 1.75 1.77 37.05
CA ALA A 123 2.48 0.68 36.42
C ALA A 123 3.68 0.23 37.28
N GLY A 124 4.47 1.18 37.77
CA GLY A 124 5.62 0.92 38.65
C GLY A 124 5.20 0.27 39.96
N ALA A 125 4.12 0.73 40.59
CA ALA A 125 3.63 0.18 41.85
C ALA A 125 2.96 -1.20 41.70
N LEU A 126 2.27 -1.46 40.59
CA LEU A 126 1.61 -2.75 40.32
C LEU A 126 2.60 -3.86 39.97
N LEU A 127 3.68 -3.52 39.26
CA LEU A 127 4.55 -4.51 38.63
C LEU A 127 5.12 -5.57 39.60
N PRO A 128 5.66 -5.22 40.79
CA PRO A 128 6.21 -6.21 41.71
C PRO A 128 5.13 -7.18 42.21
N ALA A 129 3.97 -6.67 42.63
CA ALA A 129 2.87 -7.47 43.14
C ALA A 129 2.27 -8.37 42.05
N VAL A 130 2.10 -7.84 40.84
CA VAL A 130 1.59 -8.61 39.69
C VAL A 130 2.55 -9.74 39.32
N ARG A 131 3.86 -9.45 39.25
CA ARG A 131 4.88 -10.46 38.91
C ARG A 131 4.93 -11.56 39.95
N ALA A 132 4.95 -11.20 41.24
CA ALA A 132 5.01 -12.17 42.33
C ALA A 132 3.78 -13.09 42.40
N ARG A 133 2.58 -12.53 42.15
CA ARG A 133 1.32 -13.26 42.35
C ARG A 133 0.80 -13.97 41.10
N PHE A 134 0.92 -13.33 39.94
CA PHE A 134 0.31 -13.79 38.69
C PHE A 134 1.34 -14.13 37.59
N GLY A 135 2.63 -13.93 37.88
CA GLY A 135 3.74 -14.35 37.03
C GLY A 135 4.10 -13.39 35.91
N ASP A 136 5.10 -13.81 35.11
CA ASP A 136 5.78 -12.96 34.14
C ASP A 136 4.89 -12.50 32.98
N ARG A 137 3.88 -13.29 32.59
CA ARG A 137 2.93 -12.92 31.51
C ARG A 137 2.10 -11.69 31.87
N GLU A 138 1.57 -11.64 33.09
CA GLU A 138 0.79 -10.49 33.54
C GLU A 138 1.70 -9.29 33.84
N ALA A 139 2.90 -9.52 34.37
CA ALA A 139 3.90 -8.47 34.56
C ALA A 139 4.30 -7.80 33.22
N ALA A 140 4.57 -8.60 32.19
CA ALA A 140 4.91 -8.10 30.86
C ALA A 140 3.77 -7.28 30.22
N ALA A 141 2.51 -7.53 30.60
CA ALA A 141 1.37 -6.76 30.13
C ALA A 141 1.33 -5.33 30.71
N VAL A 142 1.97 -5.07 31.85
CA VAL A 142 2.05 -3.73 32.48
C VAL A 142 3.29 -2.97 32.04
N LEU A 143 4.34 -3.69 31.63
CA LEU A 143 5.67 -3.17 31.34
C LEU A 143 5.70 -1.91 30.45
N ALA A 144 4.86 -1.85 29.41
CA ALA A 144 4.83 -0.71 28.49
C ALA A 144 4.38 0.61 29.12
N ALA A 145 3.77 0.59 30.30
CA ALA A 145 3.39 1.80 31.01
C ALA A 145 4.43 2.24 32.06
N CYS A 146 5.40 1.39 32.40
CA CYS A 146 6.45 1.69 33.38
C CYS A 146 7.44 2.75 32.86
N GLU A 147 8.31 3.24 33.76
CA GLU A 147 9.41 4.12 33.37
C GLU A 147 10.48 3.37 32.56
N ALA A 148 11.19 4.11 31.70
CA ALA A 148 12.20 3.52 30.82
C ALA A 148 13.29 2.74 31.58
N GLY A 149 13.70 3.20 32.77
CA GLY A 149 14.67 2.51 33.62
C GLY A 149 14.17 1.14 34.08
N THR A 150 12.93 1.07 34.58
CA THR A 150 12.28 -0.18 34.97
C THR A 150 12.11 -1.14 33.80
N VAL A 151 11.72 -0.63 32.63
CA VAL A 151 11.61 -1.45 31.42
C VAL A 151 12.99 -1.98 31.00
N ALA A 152 14.03 -1.16 31.03
CA ALA A 152 15.38 -1.58 30.67
C ALA A 152 15.94 -2.66 31.60
N ALA A 153 15.65 -2.57 32.90
CA ALA A 153 16.07 -3.55 33.88
C ALA A 153 15.34 -4.91 33.74
N LEU A 154 14.04 -4.89 33.45
CA LEU A 154 13.20 -6.09 33.50
C LEU A 154 12.88 -6.71 32.14
N LEU A 155 12.99 -5.97 31.04
CA LEU A 155 12.74 -6.50 29.70
C LEU A 155 13.63 -7.70 29.34
N PRO A 156 14.93 -7.77 29.70
CA PRO A 156 15.74 -8.95 29.40
C PRO A 156 15.14 -10.26 29.94
N ASP A 157 14.59 -10.19 31.16
CA ASP A 157 13.97 -11.34 31.84
C ASP A 157 12.55 -11.60 31.35
N LEU A 158 11.76 -10.53 31.14
CA LEU A 158 10.34 -10.62 30.80
C LEU A 158 10.05 -10.70 29.31
N ASP A 159 11.07 -10.52 28.46
CA ASP A 159 10.99 -10.54 27.01
C ASP A 159 10.06 -11.63 26.54
N PHE A 160 10.31 -12.88 26.96
CA PHE A 160 9.64 -14.07 26.44
C PHE A 160 8.11 -14.01 26.63
N ALA A 161 7.68 -13.28 27.65
CA ALA A 161 6.30 -13.10 28.07
C ALA A 161 5.62 -11.86 27.45
N VAL A 162 6.37 -10.98 26.78
CA VAL A 162 5.83 -9.80 26.10
C VAL A 162 4.88 -10.20 24.97
N PRO A 163 3.58 -9.82 25.03
CA PRO A 163 2.61 -10.20 24.01
C PRO A 163 2.71 -9.36 22.74
N ASN A 164 3.17 -8.10 22.84
CA ASN A 164 3.23 -7.18 21.71
C ASN A 164 4.36 -6.15 21.87
N PHE A 165 5.45 -6.35 21.14
CA PHE A 165 6.58 -5.41 21.11
C PHE A 165 6.25 -4.06 20.48
N ALA A 166 5.23 -3.94 19.62
CA ALA A 166 4.84 -2.66 19.04
C ALA A 166 4.38 -1.66 20.12
N ALA A 167 3.62 -2.13 21.10
CA ALA A 167 3.15 -1.30 22.20
C ALA A 167 4.30 -0.80 23.09
N LEU A 168 5.31 -1.65 23.34
CA LEU A 168 6.53 -1.27 24.04
C LEU A 168 7.36 -0.28 23.21
N ALA A 169 7.62 -0.58 21.94
CA ALA A 169 8.45 0.25 21.07
C ALA A 169 7.86 1.63 20.84
N ARG A 170 6.53 1.77 20.81
CA ARG A 170 5.86 3.07 20.73
C ARG A 170 6.18 3.99 21.91
N ARG A 171 6.46 3.44 23.10
CA ARG A 171 6.70 4.22 24.33
C ARG A 171 8.17 4.24 24.76
N HIS A 172 8.90 3.15 24.50
CA HIS A 172 10.29 2.95 24.90
C HIS A 172 11.13 2.45 23.72
N PRO A 173 11.18 3.20 22.59
CA PRO A 173 11.85 2.72 21.38
C PRO A 173 13.34 2.44 21.60
N ALA A 174 14.04 3.30 22.36
CA ALA A 174 15.46 3.11 22.68
C ALA A 174 15.74 1.80 23.44
N VAL A 175 14.90 1.47 24.44
CA VAL A 175 15.04 0.25 25.26
C VAL A 175 14.79 -0.99 24.41
N VAL A 176 13.72 -0.98 23.60
CA VAL A 176 13.40 -2.11 22.70
C VAL A 176 14.46 -2.28 21.61
N LEU A 177 15.06 -1.20 21.10
CA LEU A 177 16.16 -1.27 20.15
C LEU A 177 17.43 -1.87 20.76
N ALA A 178 17.76 -1.51 22.01
CA ALA A 178 18.87 -2.11 22.75
C ALA A 178 18.63 -3.61 23.00
N ASP A 179 17.40 -3.98 23.33
CA ASP A 179 16.99 -5.38 23.53
C ASP A 179 17.11 -6.22 22.25
N LEU A 180 16.61 -5.68 21.12
CA LEU A 180 16.76 -6.28 19.79
C LEU A 180 18.25 -6.49 19.46
N ARG A 181 19.10 -5.50 19.72
CA ARG A 181 20.55 -5.63 19.52
C ARG A 181 21.15 -6.76 20.36
N ARG A 182 20.81 -6.83 21.66
CA ARG A 182 21.29 -7.90 22.55
C ARG A 182 20.87 -9.27 22.05
N ARG A 183 19.60 -9.44 21.67
CA ARG A 183 19.06 -10.69 21.11
C ARG A 183 19.75 -11.09 19.82
N LEU A 184 20.00 -10.15 18.92
CA LEU A 184 20.70 -10.43 17.66
C LEU A 184 22.18 -10.76 17.85
N ALA A 185 22.84 -10.18 18.85
CA ALA A 185 24.23 -10.51 19.19
C ALA A 185 24.38 -11.95 19.72
N GLY A 186 23.42 -12.42 20.53
CA GLY A 186 23.39 -13.79 21.04
C GLY A 186 22.81 -14.83 20.07
N ALA A 187 22.18 -14.42 18.97
CA ALA A 187 21.51 -15.32 18.03
C ALA A 187 22.40 -15.70 16.83
N ALA A 188 22.64 -17.00 16.65
CA ALA A 188 23.24 -17.57 15.45
C ALA A 188 22.18 -18.18 14.52
N GLY A 189 22.45 -18.16 13.20
CA GLY A 189 21.66 -18.86 12.17
C GLY A 189 20.14 -18.67 12.28
N GLY A 190 19.41 -19.77 12.45
CA GLY A 190 17.94 -19.82 12.55
C GLY A 190 17.34 -19.03 13.71
N GLY A 191 18.09 -18.81 14.80
CA GLY A 191 17.64 -17.98 15.93
C GLY A 191 17.37 -16.53 15.52
N ARG A 192 18.10 -16.01 14.52
CA ARG A 192 17.88 -14.64 14.02
C ARG A 192 16.51 -14.49 13.36
N VAL A 193 16.00 -15.53 12.68
CA VAL A 193 14.66 -15.50 12.08
C VAL A 193 13.60 -15.30 13.16
N ALA A 194 13.69 -16.07 14.25
CA ALA A 194 12.74 -15.97 15.36
C ALA A 194 12.81 -14.59 16.04
N VAL A 195 14.01 -14.03 16.22
CA VAL A 195 14.19 -12.67 16.77
C VAL A 195 13.54 -11.64 15.85
N TRP A 196 13.86 -11.62 14.55
CA TRP A 196 13.28 -10.66 13.62
C TRP A 196 11.76 -10.80 13.49
N ALA A 197 11.22 -12.02 13.54
CA ALA A 197 9.77 -12.26 13.55
C ALA A 197 9.11 -11.69 14.81
N ARG A 198 9.70 -11.92 15.99
CA ARG A 198 9.21 -11.43 17.29
C ARG A 198 9.15 -9.90 17.35
N PHE A 199 10.18 -9.23 16.82
CA PHE A 199 10.27 -7.76 16.84
C PHE A 199 9.62 -7.10 15.60
N GLY A 200 9.18 -7.86 14.60
CA GLY A 200 8.57 -7.35 13.36
C GLY A 200 7.53 -6.23 13.59
N PRO A 201 6.54 -6.42 14.48
CA PRO A 201 5.55 -5.39 14.78
C PRO A 201 6.11 -4.08 15.36
N ALA A 202 7.29 -4.13 16.00
CA ALA A 202 7.94 -2.94 16.57
C ALA A 202 8.76 -2.14 15.56
N LEU A 203 9.16 -2.73 14.43
CA LEU A 203 10.14 -2.13 13.52
C LEU A 203 9.70 -0.77 12.97
N ALA A 204 8.41 -0.54 12.75
CA ALA A 204 7.93 0.77 12.33
C ALA A 204 8.29 1.88 13.35
N HIS A 205 8.08 1.62 14.64
CA HIS A 205 8.42 2.57 15.71
C HIS A 205 9.94 2.66 15.94
N LEU A 206 10.68 1.56 15.79
CA LEU A 206 12.13 1.58 15.93
C LEU A 206 12.81 2.37 14.80
N VAL A 207 12.31 2.22 13.57
CA VAL A 207 12.80 2.96 12.40
C VAL A 207 12.39 4.44 12.48
N GLU A 208 11.21 4.75 13.01
CA GLU A 208 10.80 6.15 13.29
C GLU A 208 11.71 6.81 14.33
N HIS A 209 12.14 6.06 15.36
CA HIS A 209 13.02 6.57 16.40
C HIS A 209 14.48 6.73 15.97
N ASP A 210 15.08 5.68 15.39
CA ASP A 210 16.47 5.71 14.91
C ASP A 210 16.63 4.79 13.69
N PRO A 211 16.39 5.32 12.47
CA PRO A 211 16.45 4.53 11.26
C PRO A 211 17.89 4.10 10.92
N GLY A 212 18.90 4.87 11.33
CA GLY A 212 20.31 4.56 11.07
C GLY A 212 20.79 3.35 11.88
N GLN A 213 20.43 3.28 13.17
CA GLN A 213 20.75 2.12 14.00
C GLN A 213 20.01 0.86 13.52
N VAL A 214 18.75 0.97 13.09
CA VAL A 214 18.02 -0.18 12.51
C VAL A 214 18.64 -0.63 11.19
N ALA A 215 19.01 0.29 10.30
CA ALA A 215 19.71 -0.04 9.05
C ALA A 215 21.06 -0.74 9.33
N GLY A 216 21.80 -0.28 10.34
CA GLY A 216 23.02 -0.93 10.82
C GLY A 216 22.80 -2.35 11.33
N LEU A 217 21.72 -2.60 12.08
CA LEU A 217 21.35 -3.95 12.55
C LEU A 217 20.94 -4.86 11.39
N LEU A 218 20.17 -4.35 10.44
CA LEU A 218 19.74 -5.08 9.25
C LEU A 218 20.94 -5.52 8.40
N ALA A 219 21.96 -4.69 8.24
CA ALA A 219 23.14 -5.06 7.47
C ALA A 219 24.03 -6.09 8.17
N ARG A 220 24.28 -5.92 9.48
CA ARG A 220 25.18 -6.81 10.23
C ARG A 220 24.52 -8.16 10.56
N SER A 221 23.27 -8.12 10.99
CA SER A 221 22.57 -9.27 11.57
C SER A 221 21.16 -9.44 11.00
N GLY A 222 20.93 -8.96 9.78
CA GLY A 222 19.63 -9.06 9.12
C GLY A 222 19.07 -10.48 9.07
N PRO A 223 17.76 -10.62 8.85
CA PRO A 223 17.12 -11.92 8.78
C PRO A 223 17.69 -12.73 7.60
N PRO A 224 17.99 -14.03 7.80
CA PRO A 224 18.53 -14.86 6.72
C PRO A 224 17.46 -15.18 5.66
N THR A 225 16.18 -15.22 6.04
CA THR A 225 15.06 -15.57 5.17
C THR A 225 14.06 -14.42 5.08
N GLY A 226 14.31 -13.46 4.18
CA GLY A 226 13.36 -12.38 3.87
C GLY A 226 13.18 -11.34 4.98
N LEU A 227 12.49 -10.24 4.67
CA LEU A 227 12.18 -9.19 5.65
C LEU A 227 10.98 -9.61 6.53
N PRO A 228 10.90 -9.11 7.78
CA PRO A 228 9.74 -9.33 8.65
C PRO A 228 8.44 -8.82 8.04
N ALA A 229 7.32 -9.41 8.46
CA ALA A 229 6.00 -8.94 8.07
C ALA A 229 5.82 -7.45 8.43
N GLY A 230 5.19 -6.69 7.53
CA GLY A 230 5.01 -5.24 7.68
C GLY A 230 6.18 -4.39 7.19
N ALA A 231 7.17 -4.97 6.50
CA ALA A 231 8.30 -4.25 5.91
C ALA A 231 7.89 -3.11 4.96
N ASP A 232 6.74 -3.22 4.30
CA ASP A 232 6.15 -2.17 3.47
C ASP A 232 5.97 -0.83 4.20
N ARG A 233 5.81 -0.87 5.52
CA ARG A 233 5.56 0.32 6.36
C ARG A 233 6.83 1.09 6.75
N TRP A 234 7.99 0.43 6.76
CA TRP A 234 9.21 1.01 7.33
C TRP A 234 10.45 0.90 6.42
N LEU A 235 10.45 0.01 5.43
CA LEU A 235 11.62 -0.23 4.56
C LEU A 235 12.06 1.04 3.82
N ALA A 236 11.12 1.87 3.37
CA ALA A 236 11.45 3.13 2.70
C ALA A 236 12.23 4.08 3.61
N ALA A 237 11.89 4.15 4.90
CA ALA A 237 12.57 5.00 5.87
C ALA A 237 13.96 4.44 6.22
N ALA A 238 14.09 3.11 6.35
CA ALA A 238 15.39 2.46 6.53
C ALA A 238 16.33 2.70 5.33
N ILE A 239 15.85 2.52 4.09
CA ILE A 239 16.63 2.85 2.89
C ILE A 239 17.00 4.34 2.86
N ALA A 240 16.07 5.23 3.24
CA ALA A 240 16.35 6.66 3.20
C ALA A 240 17.44 7.11 4.19
N ALA A 241 17.64 6.39 5.29
CA ALA A 241 18.65 6.70 6.29
C ALA A 241 20.04 6.18 5.93
N ASP A 242 20.14 5.00 5.33
CA ASP A 242 21.40 4.44 4.85
C ASP A 242 21.17 3.64 3.55
N PRO A 243 21.10 4.33 2.40
CA PRO A 243 20.68 3.74 1.14
C PRO A 243 21.55 2.56 0.71
N ASP A 244 22.87 2.74 0.71
CA ASP A 244 23.81 1.75 0.19
C ASP A 244 23.83 0.50 1.06
N ARG A 245 23.81 0.67 2.38
CA ARG A 245 23.82 -0.43 3.32
C ARG A 245 22.54 -1.28 3.23
N VAL A 246 21.37 -0.64 3.14
CA VAL A 246 20.11 -1.37 3.03
C VAL A 246 19.97 -1.99 1.63
N VAL A 247 20.40 -1.29 0.57
CA VAL A 247 20.41 -1.85 -0.78
C VAL A 247 21.36 -3.03 -0.89
N GLY A 248 22.53 -3.00 -0.26
CA GLY A 248 23.45 -4.13 -0.17
C GLY A 248 22.81 -5.35 0.46
N LEU A 249 22.02 -5.16 1.53
CA LEU A 249 21.21 -6.24 2.12
C LEU A 249 20.16 -6.78 1.13
N LEU A 250 19.47 -5.91 0.40
CA LEU A 250 18.46 -6.32 -0.59
C LEU A 250 19.09 -7.02 -1.81
N ALA A 251 20.35 -6.74 -2.10
CA ALA A 251 21.13 -7.30 -3.20
C ALA A 251 21.81 -8.64 -2.83
N ASP A 252 21.85 -9.01 -1.56
CA ASP A 252 22.47 -10.25 -1.10
C ASP A 252 21.72 -11.46 -1.67
N SER A 253 22.34 -12.17 -2.61
CA SER A 253 21.74 -13.32 -3.30
C SER A 253 21.51 -14.53 -2.38
N ALA A 254 22.25 -14.63 -1.27
CA ALA A 254 21.98 -15.64 -0.25
C ALA A 254 20.65 -15.36 0.47
N ARG A 255 20.20 -14.11 0.47
CA ARG A 255 18.95 -13.66 1.10
C ARG A 255 17.90 -13.46 0.02
N ARG A 256 16.90 -14.35 -0.01
CA ARG A 256 15.77 -14.24 -0.94
C ARG A 256 14.77 -13.16 -0.50
N ILE A 257 15.22 -11.92 -0.37
CA ILE A 257 14.40 -10.80 0.08
C ILE A 257 13.46 -10.36 -1.03
N ARG A 258 12.18 -10.60 -0.79
CA ARG A 258 11.09 -10.13 -1.65
C ARG A 258 10.53 -8.84 -1.08
N PHE A 259 10.51 -7.80 -1.89
CA PHE A 259 9.82 -6.55 -1.60
C PHE A 259 9.12 -6.06 -2.86
N ARG A 260 7.97 -5.40 -2.70
CA ARG A 260 7.27 -4.71 -3.78
C ARG A 260 7.61 -3.22 -3.69
N PRO A 261 8.31 -2.64 -4.68
CA PRO A 261 8.63 -1.21 -4.65
C PRO A 261 7.33 -0.40 -4.78
N GLY A 262 6.96 0.29 -3.70
CA GLY A 262 6.00 1.39 -3.74
C GLY A 262 6.73 2.72 -3.97
N ARG A 263 5.99 3.81 -4.23
CA ARG A 263 6.55 5.15 -4.51
C ARG A 263 7.56 5.63 -3.45
N GLY A 264 7.35 5.28 -2.18
CA GLY A 264 8.27 5.60 -1.08
C GLY A 264 9.61 4.88 -1.21
N ILE A 265 9.58 3.56 -1.45
CA ILE A 265 10.78 2.73 -1.65
C ILE A 265 11.51 3.18 -2.90
N GLU A 266 10.81 3.38 -4.02
CA GLU A 266 11.40 3.86 -5.27
C GLU A 266 12.15 5.18 -5.04
N ARG A 267 11.52 6.15 -4.34
CA ARG A 267 12.16 7.44 -4.03
C ARG A 267 13.40 7.27 -3.16
N ALA A 268 13.36 6.37 -2.18
CA ALA A 268 14.50 6.10 -1.31
C ALA A 268 15.66 5.44 -2.07
N LEU A 269 15.38 4.47 -2.94
CA LEU A 269 16.38 3.80 -3.78
C LEU A 269 17.15 4.77 -4.69
N ARG A 270 16.54 5.89 -5.11
CA ARG A 270 17.22 6.91 -5.92
C ARG A 270 18.41 7.57 -5.22
N ARG A 271 18.52 7.45 -3.89
CA ARG A 271 19.63 7.99 -3.11
C ARG A 271 20.81 7.03 -2.98
N ALA A 272 20.62 5.75 -3.30
CA ALA A 272 21.70 4.77 -3.28
C ALA A 272 22.68 5.03 -4.42
N SER A 273 23.95 4.65 -4.24
CA SER A 273 25.01 4.71 -5.24
C SER A 273 24.72 3.79 -6.44
N ASP A 274 25.37 4.07 -7.57
CA ASP A 274 25.25 3.24 -8.76
C ASP A 274 25.78 1.83 -8.53
N GLU A 275 26.81 1.65 -7.69
CA GLU A 275 27.36 0.34 -7.33
C GLU A 275 26.35 -0.51 -6.54
N ALA A 276 25.72 0.08 -5.52
CA ALA A 276 24.69 -0.60 -4.74
C ALA A 276 23.48 -0.97 -5.62
N LEU A 277 23.01 -0.04 -6.46
CA LEU A 277 21.91 -0.30 -7.38
C LEU A 277 22.24 -1.34 -8.45
N THR A 278 23.48 -1.37 -8.92
CA THR A 278 23.97 -2.37 -9.87
C THR A 278 23.97 -3.76 -9.24
N SER A 279 24.42 -3.86 -7.98
CA SER A 279 24.38 -5.11 -7.24
C SER A 279 22.94 -5.61 -7.03
N LEU A 280 22.03 -4.70 -6.69
CA LEU A 280 20.60 -5.03 -6.58
C LEU A 280 20.00 -5.45 -7.93
N ALA A 281 20.30 -4.74 -9.01
CA ALA A 281 19.83 -5.09 -10.34
C ALA A 281 20.36 -6.47 -10.77
N ARG A 282 21.61 -6.79 -10.45
CA ARG A 282 22.23 -8.11 -10.71
C ARG A 282 21.51 -9.23 -9.95
N ALA A 283 21.16 -9.00 -8.69
CA ALA A 283 20.38 -9.96 -7.89
C ALA A 283 18.95 -10.18 -8.42
N LEU A 284 18.44 -9.27 -9.24
CA LEU A 284 17.09 -9.31 -9.80
C LEU A 284 17.05 -9.75 -11.27
N VAL A 285 18.16 -10.18 -11.88
CA VAL A 285 18.22 -10.54 -13.31
C VAL A 285 17.20 -11.62 -13.66
N ASP A 286 17.03 -12.62 -12.80
CA ASP A 286 16.06 -13.71 -13.03
C ASP A 286 14.60 -13.30 -12.67
N GLU A 287 14.40 -12.11 -12.11
CA GLU A 287 13.10 -11.57 -11.71
C GLU A 287 12.70 -10.37 -12.61
N VAL A 288 12.51 -10.63 -13.91
CA VAL A 288 12.22 -9.62 -14.95
C VAL A 288 11.23 -8.53 -14.52
N PRO A 289 10.06 -8.82 -13.89
CA PRO A 289 9.13 -7.77 -13.48
C PRO A 289 9.72 -6.81 -12.43
N ARG A 290 10.53 -7.33 -11.49
CA ARG A 290 11.17 -6.53 -10.44
C ARG A 290 12.36 -5.74 -10.97
N LEU A 291 13.19 -6.35 -11.82
CA LEU A 291 14.26 -5.64 -12.52
C LEU A 291 13.69 -4.47 -13.33
N THR A 292 12.62 -4.72 -14.09
CA THR A 292 11.94 -3.69 -14.88
C THR A 292 11.40 -2.56 -14.00
N ALA A 293 10.77 -2.90 -12.86
CA ALA A 293 10.26 -1.91 -11.91
C ALA A 293 11.38 -1.08 -11.28
N LEU A 294 12.49 -1.71 -10.89
CA LEU A 294 13.68 -1.05 -10.35
C LEU A 294 14.22 -0.04 -11.36
N VAL A 295 14.61 -0.49 -12.56
CA VAL A 295 15.24 0.38 -13.57
C VAL A 295 14.28 1.50 -14.01
N ARG A 296 12.98 1.22 -14.17
CA ARG A 296 11.97 2.25 -14.47
C ARG A 296 11.85 3.29 -13.35
N GLY A 297 12.00 2.89 -12.09
CA GLY A 297 11.91 3.77 -10.92
C GLY A 297 13.09 4.74 -10.77
N LEU A 298 14.21 4.47 -11.43
CA LEU A 298 15.43 5.28 -11.38
C LEU A 298 15.34 6.55 -12.26
N PRO A 299 16.14 7.59 -11.94
CA PRO A 299 16.32 8.75 -12.82
C PRO A 299 16.81 8.29 -14.21
N PRO A 300 16.30 8.87 -15.32
CA PRO A 300 16.65 8.43 -16.67
C PRO A 300 18.16 8.31 -16.93
N ALA A 301 18.95 9.27 -16.44
CA ALA A 301 20.40 9.31 -16.61
C ALA A 301 21.14 8.08 -16.02
N ARG A 302 20.57 7.42 -15.00
CA ARG A 302 21.21 6.28 -14.30
C ARG A 302 20.80 4.92 -14.86
N ARG A 303 19.71 4.85 -15.63
CA ARG A 303 19.09 3.57 -16.04
C ARG A 303 20.01 2.71 -16.89
N ALA A 304 20.68 3.33 -17.86
CA ALA A 304 21.60 2.63 -18.76
C ALA A 304 22.82 2.10 -18.01
N ALA A 305 23.42 2.91 -17.14
CA ALA A 305 24.57 2.51 -16.34
C ALA A 305 24.25 1.34 -15.40
N VAL A 306 23.14 1.41 -14.66
CA VAL A 306 22.73 0.35 -13.72
C VAL A 306 22.37 -0.95 -14.45
N LEU A 307 21.61 -0.87 -15.55
CA LEU A 307 21.27 -2.07 -16.33
C LEU A 307 22.53 -2.68 -16.97
N GLY A 308 23.38 -1.86 -17.58
CA GLY A 308 24.65 -2.31 -18.17
C GLY A 308 25.57 -2.97 -17.14
N GLY A 309 25.75 -2.35 -15.97
CA GLY A 309 26.55 -2.93 -14.89
C GLY A 309 25.99 -4.25 -14.34
N ALA A 310 24.66 -4.43 -14.34
CA ALA A 310 24.04 -5.68 -13.92
C ALA A 310 24.27 -6.81 -14.93
N LEU A 311 24.25 -6.48 -16.22
CA LEU A 311 24.52 -7.42 -17.31
C LEU A 311 25.99 -7.79 -17.42
N GLY A 312 26.89 -6.83 -17.17
CA GLY A 312 28.31 -6.96 -17.47
C GLY A 312 28.53 -6.99 -18.98
N ASP A 313 29.32 -7.96 -19.46
CA ASP A 313 29.59 -8.14 -20.90
C ASP A 313 28.46 -8.87 -21.65
N ARG A 314 27.41 -9.29 -20.95
CA ARG A 314 26.30 -10.06 -21.53
C ARG A 314 25.32 -9.14 -22.26
N THR A 315 24.82 -9.58 -23.42
CA THR A 315 23.63 -8.99 -24.05
C THR A 315 22.36 -9.37 -23.28
N LEU A 316 21.25 -8.67 -23.52
CA LEU A 316 19.94 -9.06 -22.98
C LEU A 316 19.59 -10.52 -23.33
N GLN A 317 19.88 -10.94 -24.56
CA GLN A 317 19.61 -12.30 -25.04
C GLN A 317 20.44 -13.35 -24.30
N GLN A 318 21.72 -13.08 -24.05
CA GLN A 318 22.59 -13.96 -23.25
C GLN A 318 22.17 -14.02 -21.77
N ALA A 319 21.54 -12.96 -21.26
CA ALA A 319 20.99 -12.92 -19.91
C ALA A 319 19.55 -13.49 -19.82
N GLY A 320 18.96 -13.98 -20.91
CA GLY A 320 17.58 -14.48 -20.94
C GLY A 320 16.52 -13.39 -20.70
N LEU A 321 16.87 -12.13 -20.92
CA LEU A 321 15.98 -10.98 -20.69
C LEU A 321 15.24 -10.58 -21.98
N PRO A 322 13.98 -10.14 -21.87
CA PRO A 322 13.21 -9.68 -23.03
C PRO A 322 13.77 -8.37 -23.60
N ILE A 323 13.77 -8.24 -24.93
CA ILE A 323 14.19 -7.02 -25.64
C ILE A 323 13.33 -5.82 -25.22
N ALA A 324 12.09 -6.04 -24.80
CA ALA A 324 11.20 -5.01 -24.26
C ALA A 324 11.76 -4.28 -23.03
N LEU A 325 12.77 -4.83 -22.34
CA LEU A 325 13.47 -4.11 -21.26
C LEU A 325 14.17 -2.84 -21.78
N LEU A 326 14.52 -2.76 -23.06
CA LEU A 326 15.07 -1.52 -23.64
C LEU A 326 14.09 -0.34 -23.57
N ASP A 327 12.78 -0.59 -23.41
CA ASP A 327 11.76 0.46 -23.32
C ASP A 327 11.83 1.27 -22.02
N VAL A 328 12.55 0.78 -20.99
CA VAL A 328 12.80 1.56 -19.78
C VAL A 328 13.98 2.53 -19.91
N LEU A 329 14.82 2.36 -20.94
CA LEU A 329 16.01 3.17 -21.14
C LEU A 329 15.69 4.54 -21.80
N PRO A 330 16.55 5.56 -21.60
CA PRO A 330 16.52 6.76 -22.42
C PRO A 330 16.71 6.44 -23.90
N TRP A 331 16.13 7.26 -24.78
CA TRP A 331 16.08 6.99 -26.22
C TRP A 331 17.46 6.72 -26.84
N ARG A 332 18.50 7.48 -26.45
CA ARG A 332 19.86 7.30 -26.99
C ARG A 332 20.42 5.91 -26.66
N ALA A 333 20.42 5.55 -25.38
CA ALA A 333 20.88 4.24 -24.93
C ALA A 333 20.03 3.09 -25.51
N ARG A 334 18.71 3.29 -25.63
CA ARG A 334 17.82 2.34 -26.30
C ARG A 334 18.24 2.10 -27.76
N HIS A 335 18.49 3.16 -28.52
CA HIS A 335 18.88 3.05 -29.94
C HIS A 335 20.26 2.40 -30.10
N GLU A 336 21.23 2.81 -29.28
CA GLU A 336 22.58 2.24 -29.28
C GLU A 336 22.54 0.73 -28.98
N GLU A 337 21.76 0.31 -27.97
CA GLU A 337 21.64 -1.11 -27.61
C GLU A 337 20.83 -1.91 -28.65
N ALA A 338 19.79 -1.32 -29.25
CA ALA A 338 19.06 -1.96 -30.34
C ALA A 338 19.95 -2.24 -31.56
N ARG A 339 20.81 -1.28 -31.95
CA ARG A 339 21.80 -1.49 -33.02
C ARG A 339 22.82 -2.54 -32.63
N ARG A 340 23.31 -2.54 -31.38
CA ARG A 340 24.23 -3.57 -30.86
C ARG A 340 23.62 -4.96 -30.96
N LEU A 341 22.37 -5.13 -30.53
CA LEU A 341 21.66 -6.40 -30.63
C LEU A 341 21.56 -6.87 -32.08
N LEU A 342 21.13 -6.00 -33.00
CA LEU A 342 21.01 -6.32 -34.42
C LEU A 342 22.34 -6.69 -35.10
N ALA A 343 23.48 -6.23 -34.56
CA ALA A 343 24.80 -6.63 -35.04
C ALA A 343 25.23 -8.04 -34.58
N THR A 344 24.52 -8.65 -33.63
CA THR A 344 24.83 -10.00 -33.16
C THR A 344 24.10 -11.06 -33.99
N ARG A 345 24.79 -12.15 -34.36
CA ARG A 345 24.19 -13.27 -35.11
C ARG A 345 22.90 -13.83 -34.48
N PRO A 346 22.83 -14.08 -33.15
CA PRO A 346 21.62 -14.65 -32.55
C PRO A 346 20.36 -13.80 -32.73
N VAL A 347 20.48 -12.48 -32.81
CA VAL A 347 19.35 -11.58 -33.06
C VAL A 347 19.17 -11.34 -34.55
N ALA A 348 20.26 -11.15 -35.30
CA ALA A 348 20.24 -10.91 -36.74
C ALA A 348 19.62 -12.09 -37.51
N ASP A 349 19.83 -13.33 -37.08
CA ASP A 349 19.35 -14.52 -37.77
C ASP A 349 17.94 -14.95 -37.30
N HIS A 350 17.48 -14.46 -36.14
CA HIS A 350 16.19 -14.84 -35.56
C HIS A 350 15.09 -13.82 -35.90
N PRO A 351 14.10 -14.13 -36.77
CA PRO A 351 13.12 -13.15 -37.26
C PRO A 351 12.35 -12.40 -36.18
N VAL A 352 11.95 -13.12 -35.12
CA VAL A 352 11.23 -12.52 -33.98
C VAL A 352 12.07 -11.52 -33.20
N LEU A 353 13.31 -11.87 -32.87
CA LEU A 353 14.21 -10.98 -32.11
C LEU A 353 14.62 -9.78 -32.97
N ARG A 354 14.85 -9.99 -34.27
CA ARG A 354 15.17 -8.93 -35.22
C ARG A 354 14.08 -7.86 -35.23
N ARG A 355 12.81 -8.22 -35.45
CA ARG A 355 11.70 -7.24 -35.46
C ARG A 355 11.52 -6.53 -34.12
N GLU A 356 11.71 -7.24 -33.01
CA GLU A 356 11.66 -6.62 -31.68
C GLU A 356 12.78 -5.59 -31.48
N ALA A 357 14.01 -5.89 -31.91
CA ALA A 357 15.13 -4.96 -31.84
C ALA A 357 14.94 -3.78 -32.81
N THR A 358 14.48 -4.03 -34.05
CA THR A 358 14.15 -2.99 -35.03
C THR A 358 13.12 -1.99 -34.49
N ALA A 359 12.12 -2.46 -33.73
CA ALA A 359 11.12 -1.58 -33.10
C ALA A 359 11.70 -0.56 -32.11
N ARG A 360 12.95 -0.75 -31.68
CA ARG A 360 13.67 0.12 -30.74
C ARG A 360 14.78 0.94 -31.38
N LEU A 361 14.91 0.91 -32.71
CA LEU A 361 15.76 1.83 -33.48
C LEU A 361 15.12 3.23 -33.57
N PRO A 362 15.87 4.25 -34.04
CA PRO A 362 15.27 5.52 -34.46
C PRO A 362 14.18 5.29 -35.51
N TRP A 363 13.12 6.10 -35.46
CA TRP A 363 11.97 5.95 -36.36
C TRP A 363 12.35 5.91 -37.84
N ALA A 364 13.28 6.77 -38.27
CA ALA A 364 13.76 6.83 -39.65
C ALA A 364 14.45 5.53 -40.11
N GLU A 365 15.06 4.77 -39.19
CA GLU A 365 15.69 3.47 -39.48
C GLU A 365 14.68 2.32 -39.42
N ALA A 366 13.63 2.45 -38.59
CA ALA A 366 12.71 1.36 -38.29
C ALA A 366 11.43 1.34 -39.14
N GLU A 367 10.96 2.49 -39.62
CA GLU A 367 9.61 2.66 -40.16
C GLU A 367 9.31 1.69 -41.31
N ALA A 368 10.20 1.61 -42.31
CA ALA A 368 9.98 0.78 -43.50
C ALA A 368 9.82 -0.70 -43.14
N ASP A 369 10.72 -1.23 -42.30
CA ASP A 369 10.71 -2.62 -41.86
C ASP A 369 9.48 -2.93 -41.01
N LEU A 370 9.14 -2.06 -40.06
CA LEU A 370 7.96 -2.26 -39.21
C LEU A 370 6.64 -2.16 -39.98
N ARG A 371 6.59 -1.34 -41.04
CA ARG A 371 5.42 -1.31 -41.94
C ARG A 371 5.26 -2.62 -42.70
N ALA A 372 6.36 -3.18 -43.20
CA ALA A 372 6.35 -4.48 -43.88
C ALA A 372 5.85 -5.61 -42.97
N GLU A 373 6.11 -5.54 -41.66
CA GLU A 373 5.58 -6.53 -40.70
C GLU A 373 4.05 -6.53 -40.60
N THR A 374 3.38 -5.40 -40.89
CA THR A 374 1.90 -5.33 -40.88
C THR A 374 1.27 -5.89 -42.17
N THR A 375 2.07 -6.20 -43.19
CA THR A 375 1.63 -6.75 -44.48
C THR A 375 2.07 -8.19 -44.72
N ARG A 376 2.67 -8.84 -43.72
CA ARG A 376 3.07 -10.25 -43.77
C ARG A 376 1.89 -11.19 -44.10
N PRO A 377 2.12 -12.30 -44.85
CA PRO A 377 1.06 -13.22 -45.21
C PRO A 377 0.37 -13.87 -44.00
N ALA A 378 1.15 -14.24 -42.97
CA ALA A 378 0.61 -14.90 -41.79
C ALA A 378 -0.09 -13.92 -40.83
N ALA A 379 -1.30 -14.27 -40.38
CA ALA A 379 -2.03 -13.46 -39.40
C ALA A 379 -1.25 -13.30 -38.07
N ALA A 380 -0.60 -14.35 -37.60
CA ALA A 380 0.22 -14.30 -36.38
C ALA A 380 1.40 -13.31 -36.48
N GLU A 381 2.02 -13.20 -37.66
CA GLU A 381 3.10 -12.23 -37.89
C GLU A 381 2.58 -10.80 -37.90
N ARG A 382 1.44 -10.55 -38.56
CA ARG A 382 0.78 -9.23 -38.53
C ARG A 382 0.34 -8.85 -37.12
N ALA A 383 -0.22 -9.79 -36.36
CA ALA A 383 -0.59 -9.58 -34.96
C ALA A 383 0.62 -9.16 -34.10
N ALA A 384 1.81 -9.68 -34.39
CA ALA A 384 3.05 -9.25 -33.75
C ALA A 384 3.58 -7.90 -34.31
N GLY A 385 3.38 -7.63 -35.60
CA GLY A 385 3.88 -6.43 -36.30
C GLY A 385 3.16 -5.13 -35.90
N TYR A 386 1.82 -5.14 -35.80
CA TYR A 386 1.06 -3.93 -35.48
C TYR A 386 1.50 -3.28 -34.14
N PRO A 387 1.62 -4.03 -33.01
CA PRO A 387 2.10 -3.47 -31.76
C PRO A 387 3.50 -2.87 -31.85
N LEU A 388 4.41 -3.48 -32.63
CA LEU A 388 5.77 -2.98 -32.80
C LEU A 388 5.79 -1.66 -33.58
N LEU A 389 5.03 -1.55 -34.67
CA LEU A 389 4.89 -0.31 -35.44
C LEU A 389 4.28 0.83 -34.59
N ILE A 390 3.16 0.56 -33.93
CA ILE A 390 2.44 1.55 -33.10
C ILE A 390 3.29 1.96 -31.89
N GLY A 391 3.95 1.00 -31.25
CA GLY A 391 4.85 1.23 -30.13
C GLY A 391 6.07 2.09 -30.51
N ALA A 392 6.72 1.78 -31.65
CA ALA A 392 7.84 2.56 -32.18
C ALA A 392 7.42 4.01 -32.51
N ALA A 393 6.24 4.19 -33.09
CA ALA A 393 5.66 5.50 -33.36
C ALA A 393 5.43 6.30 -32.06
N ALA A 394 4.79 5.69 -31.06
CA ALA A 394 4.55 6.31 -29.76
C ALA A 394 5.87 6.65 -29.03
N ALA A 395 6.90 5.83 -29.21
CA ALA A 395 8.24 6.02 -28.66
C ALA A 395 8.95 7.28 -29.18
N THR A 396 8.58 7.82 -30.35
CA THR A 396 9.09 9.11 -30.86
C THR A 396 8.64 10.30 -30.01
N ARG A 397 7.54 10.14 -29.26
CA ARG A 397 6.83 11.20 -28.54
C ARG A 397 6.34 12.33 -29.44
N ASP A 398 6.25 12.09 -30.75
CA ASP A 398 5.70 13.02 -31.74
C ASP A 398 4.25 12.64 -32.09
N PRO A 399 3.25 13.47 -31.72
CA PRO A 399 1.86 13.26 -32.11
C PRO A 399 1.64 13.15 -33.63
N GLY A 400 2.45 13.84 -34.45
CA GLY A 400 2.34 13.81 -35.91
C GLY A 400 2.76 12.46 -36.49
N VAL A 401 3.83 11.85 -35.96
CA VAL A 401 4.25 10.49 -36.33
C VAL A 401 3.14 9.49 -35.98
N VAL A 402 2.59 9.58 -34.77
CA VAL A 402 1.49 8.70 -34.32
C VAL A 402 0.26 8.86 -35.21
N ALA A 403 -0.14 10.10 -35.53
CA ALA A 403 -1.27 10.37 -36.42
C ALA A 403 -1.10 9.75 -37.81
N ARG A 404 0.09 9.87 -38.42
CA ARG A 404 0.40 9.25 -39.73
C ARG A 404 0.33 7.73 -39.68
N VAL A 405 0.81 7.12 -38.60
CA VAL A 405 0.72 5.66 -38.42
C VAL A 405 -0.73 5.22 -38.28
N LEU A 406 -1.53 5.88 -37.44
CA LEU A 406 -2.95 5.57 -37.27
C LEU A 406 -3.74 5.71 -38.58
N ALA A 407 -3.51 6.78 -39.34
CA ALA A 407 -4.12 6.98 -40.65
C ALA A 407 -3.76 5.88 -41.66
N SER A 408 -2.60 5.24 -41.50
CA SER A 408 -2.16 4.14 -42.38
C SER A 408 -2.75 2.77 -42.06
N LEU A 409 -3.49 2.61 -40.93
CA LEU A 409 -4.07 1.33 -40.49
C LEU A 409 -5.36 0.96 -41.25
N THR A 410 -5.44 1.25 -42.54
CA THR A 410 -6.67 1.10 -43.35
C THR A 410 -7.11 -0.35 -43.56
N ARG A 411 -6.18 -1.31 -43.41
CA ARG A 411 -6.46 -2.76 -43.51
C ARG A 411 -7.09 -3.34 -42.25
N LEU A 412 -6.94 -2.66 -41.11
CA LEU A 412 -7.29 -3.20 -39.80
C LEU A 412 -8.75 -3.68 -39.67
N PRO A 413 -9.76 -3.02 -40.27
CA PRO A 413 -11.14 -3.51 -40.23
C PRO A 413 -11.33 -4.92 -40.85
N ASN A 414 -10.52 -5.25 -41.86
CA ASN A 414 -10.60 -6.53 -42.59
C ASN A 414 -9.71 -7.63 -41.98
N GLU A 415 -9.05 -7.33 -40.86
CA GLU A 415 -8.22 -8.29 -40.14
C GLU A 415 -9.04 -9.25 -39.29
N GLN A 416 -8.51 -10.44 -39.01
CA GLN A 416 -9.10 -11.39 -38.05
C GLN A 416 -8.98 -10.85 -36.62
N ASP A 417 -9.88 -11.25 -35.72
CA ASP A 417 -9.92 -10.74 -34.35
C ASP A 417 -8.57 -10.75 -33.60
N PRO A 418 -7.73 -11.82 -33.64
CA PRO A 418 -6.43 -11.80 -32.95
C PRO A 418 -5.51 -10.65 -33.39
N VAL A 419 -5.53 -10.30 -34.69
CA VAL A 419 -4.75 -9.21 -35.25
C VAL A 419 -5.38 -7.85 -34.89
N ARG A 420 -6.72 -7.74 -34.99
CA ARG A 420 -7.45 -6.53 -34.58
C ARG A 420 -7.26 -6.20 -33.11
N HIS A 421 -7.38 -7.22 -32.25
CA HIS A 421 -7.13 -7.12 -30.82
C HIS A 421 -5.73 -6.59 -30.54
N ALA A 422 -4.69 -7.20 -31.13
CA ALA A 422 -3.31 -6.80 -30.89
C ALA A 422 -3.05 -5.33 -31.29
N ALA A 423 -3.53 -4.92 -32.47
CA ALA A 423 -3.41 -3.54 -32.92
C ALA A 423 -4.19 -2.56 -32.03
N LEU A 424 -5.47 -2.85 -31.71
CA LEU A 424 -6.29 -1.99 -30.87
C LEU A 424 -5.75 -1.89 -29.44
N ALA A 425 -5.24 -2.98 -28.87
CA ALA A 425 -4.58 -2.96 -27.57
C ALA A 425 -3.34 -2.07 -27.59
N ALA A 426 -2.55 -2.10 -28.69
CA ALA A 426 -1.41 -1.21 -28.87
C ALA A 426 -1.84 0.26 -29.01
N VAL A 427 -2.88 0.56 -29.78
CA VAL A 427 -3.46 1.93 -29.88
C VAL A 427 -3.96 2.40 -28.52
N ALA A 428 -4.67 1.57 -27.78
CA ALA A 428 -5.19 1.88 -26.45
C ALA A 428 -4.07 2.12 -25.41
N ALA A 429 -2.88 1.55 -25.62
CA ALA A 429 -1.70 1.80 -24.78
C ALA A 429 -0.97 3.11 -25.10
N VAL A 430 -1.29 3.78 -26.22
CA VAL A 430 -0.69 5.08 -26.59
C VAL A 430 -1.16 6.16 -25.61
N PRO A 431 -0.24 6.96 -25.01
CA PRO A 431 -0.64 8.06 -24.15
C PRO A 431 -1.55 9.07 -24.86
N GLY A 432 -2.69 9.42 -24.25
CA GLY A 432 -3.70 10.30 -24.87
C GLY A 432 -3.15 11.59 -25.49
N ARG A 433 -2.16 12.23 -24.84
CA ARG A 433 -1.49 13.43 -25.38
C ARG A 433 -0.88 13.27 -26.78
N LEU A 434 -0.54 12.04 -27.20
CA LEU A 434 -0.01 11.74 -28.53
C LEU A 434 -1.12 11.51 -29.56
N LEU A 435 -2.35 11.24 -29.11
CA LEU A 435 -3.52 11.06 -29.97
C LEU A 435 -4.14 12.40 -30.40
N ARG A 436 -3.74 13.52 -29.77
CA ARG A 436 -4.30 14.85 -30.06
C ARG A 436 -4.19 15.28 -31.52
N SER A 437 -3.20 14.80 -32.27
CA SER A 437 -3.01 15.17 -33.68
C SER A 437 -3.66 14.17 -34.65
N ALA A 438 -4.21 13.07 -34.14
CA ALA A 438 -4.94 12.12 -34.97
C ALA A 438 -6.31 12.68 -35.33
N ASP A 439 -6.74 12.45 -36.56
CA ASP A 439 -8.14 12.64 -36.94
C ASP A 439 -8.98 11.63 -36.12
N PRO A 440 -9.97 12.09 -35.33
CA PRO A 440 -10.81 11.20 -34.53
C PRO A 440 -11.43 10.06 -35.35
N SER A 441 -11.70 10.27 -36.65
CA SER A 441 -12.23 9.22 -37.55
C SER A 441 -11.30 8.00 -37.66
N THR A 442 -9.98 8.22 -37.63
CA THR A 442 -8.94 7.17 -37.71
C THR A 442 -8.87 6.30 -36.45
N LEU A 443 -9.51 6.75 -35.36
CA LEU A 443 -9.59 6.04 -34.08
C LEU A 443 -10.97 5.40 -33.89
N VAL A 444 -12.03 6.13 -34.23
CA VAL A 444 -13.42 5.67 -34.07
C VAL A 444 -13.73 4.53 -35.02
N LYS A 445 -13.37 4.65 -36.31
CA LYS A 445 -13.75 3.65 -37.31
C LYS A 445 -13.15 2.27 -37.00
N PRO A 446 -11.84 2.11 -36.75
CA PRO A 446 -11.29 0.79 -36.41
C PRO A 446 -11.85 0.19 -35.12
N ALA A 447 -12.11 1.02 -34.10
CA ALA A 447 -12.69 0.56 -32.84
C ALA A 447 -14.16 0.14 -33.00
N ALA A 448 -14.95 0.89 -33.78
CA ALA A 448 -16.33 0.57 -34.09
C ALA A 448 -16.44 -0.73 -34.90
N ASP A 449 -15.69 -0.81 -36.00
CA ASP A 449 -15.68 -1.97 -36.89
C ASP A 449 -15.27 -3.24 -36.12
N ALA A 450 -14.27 -3.15 -35.23
CA ALA A 450 -13.81 -4.28 -34.45
C ALA A 450 -14.80 -4.73 -33.36
N VAL A 451 -15.55 -3.81 -32.74
CA VAL A 451 -16.56 -4.16 -31.72
C VAL A 451 -17.83 -4.73 -32.36
N GLN A 452 -18.17 -4.29 -33.57
CA GLN A 452 -19.33 -4.76 -34.33
C GLN A 452 -19.06 -6.06 -35.10
N ALA A 453 -17.80 -6.44 -35.28
CA ALA A 453 -17.43 -7.69 -35.93
C ALA A 453 -18.02 -8.91 -35.19
N ARG A 454 -18.49 -9.89 -35.96
CA ARG A 454 -19.11 -11.11 -35.41
C ARG A 454 -18.18 -11.92 -34.51
N ASP A 455 -16.88 -11.90 -34.83
CA ASP A 455 -15.80 -12.60 -34.11
C ASP A 455 -15.13 -11.74 -33.03
N ALA A 456 -15.70 -10.58 -32.67
CA ALA A 456 -15.13 -9.67 -31.68
C ALA A 456 -14.93 -10.35 -30.31
N SER A 457 -13.68 -10.55 -29.90
CA SER A 457 -13.35 -11.13 -28.60
C SER A 457 -13.57 -10.17 -27.44
N TRP A 458 -13.60 -10.71 -26.23
CA TRP A 458 -13.58 -9.91 -25.00
C TRP A 458 -12.36 -8.97 -24.95
N GLY A 459 -11.19 -9.42 -25.40
CA GLY A 459 -9.98 -8.61 -25.46
C GLY A 459 -10.14 -7.39 -26.37
N THR A 460 -10.70 -7.57 -27.56
CA THR A 460 -11.01 -6.49 -28.51
C THR A 460 -11.92 -5.44 -27.88
N ARG A 461 -12.99 -5.87 -27.19
CA ARG A 461 -13.93 -4.96 -26.52
C ARG A 461 -13.29 -4.20 -25.35
N GLN A 462 -12.41 -4.85 -24.59
CA GLN A 462 -11.64 -4.21 -23.51
C GLN A 462 -10.67 -3.15 -24.04
N ALA A 463 -9.97 -3.46 -25.14
CA ALA A 463 -9.08 -2.51 -25.80
C ALA A 463 -9.85 -1.30 -26.33
N ALA A 464 -11.00 -1.51 -26.99
CA ALA A 464 -11.87 -0.44 -27.45
C ALA A 464 -12.39 0.42 -26.28
N GLY A 465 -12.82 -0.19 -25.17
CA GLY A 465 -13.22 0.52 -23.96
C GLY A 465 -12.09 1.36 -23.35
N THR A 466 -10.87 0.81 -23.30
CA THR A 466 -9.67 1.53 -22.81
C THR A 466 -9.34 2.74 -23.68
N LEU A 467 -9.39 2.58 -25.01
CA LEU A 467 -9.20 3.68 -25.96
C LEU A 467 -10.28 4.75 -25.76
N ALA A 468 -11.55 4.35 -25.66
CA ALA A 468 -12.66 5.26 -25.48
C ALA A 468 -12.53 6.12 -24.22
N VAL A 469 -12.18 5.50 -23.09
CA VAL A 469 -11.89 6.20 -21.82
C VAL A 469 -10.72 7.18 -21.99
N THR A 470 -9.67 6.78 -22.71
CA THR A 470 -8.51 7.63 -22.97
C THR A 470 -8.88 8.86 -23.78
N LEU A 471 -9.74 8.72 -24.80
CA LEU A 471 -10.21 9.82 -25.64
C LEU A 471 -11.12 10.78 -24.87
N VAL A 472 -12.05 10.27 -24.06
CA VAL A 472 -12.88 11.13 -23.18
C VAL A 472 -11.99 11.93 -22.23
N ARG A 473 -11.07 11.27 -21.52
CA ARG A 473 -10.17 11.94 -20.56
C ARG A 473 -9.32 13.01 -21.23
N GLU A 474 -8.69 12.69 -22.36
CA GLU A 474 -7.84 13.64 -23.07
C GLU A 474 -8.68 14.79 -23.66
N GLY A 475 -9.80 14.48 -24.31
CA GLY A 475 -10.71 15.46 -24.87
C GLY A 475 -11.24 16.45 -23.84
N THR A 476 -11.61 15.97 -22.64
CA THR A 476 -12.01 16.87 -21.54
C THR A 476 -10.84 17.72 -21.05
N ARG A 477 -9.64 17.13 -20.89
CA ARG A 477 -8.44 17.84 -20.41
C ARG A 477 -7.96 18.92 -21.37
N THR A 478 -8.14 18.73 -22.68
CA THR A 478 -7.70 19.65 -23.73
C THR A 478 -8.83 20.47 -24.35
N THR A 479 -10.06 20.38 -23.83
CA THR A 479 -11.24 21.08 -24.36
C THR A 479 -11.48 20.79 -25.85
N ARG A 480 -11.36 19.51 -26.24
CA ARG A 480 -11.57 19.03 -27.61
C ARG A 480 -12.84 18.16 -27.68
N PRO A 481 -14.01 18.75 -27.97
CA PRO A 481 -15.29 18.05 -27.94
C PRO A 481 -15.34 16.83 -28.88
N GLU A 482 -14.64 16.88 -30.02
CA GLU A 482 -14.58 15.82 -31.01
C GLU A 482 -13.92 14.53 -30.49
N LEU A 483 -12.94 14.63 -29.57
CA LEU A 483 -12.33 13.47 -28.90
C LEU A 483 -13.28 12.88 -27.85
N VAL A 484 -14.02 13.73 -27.15
CA VAL A 484 -15.04 13.30 -26.19
C VAL A 484 -16.16 12.56 -26.91
N GLU A 485 -16.72 13.15 -27.97
CA GLU A 485 -17.76 12.54 -28.80
C GLU A 485 -17.31 11.19 -29.37
N SER A 486 -16.07 11.12 -29.87
CA SER A 486 -15.47 9.89 -30.38
C SER A 486 -15.38 8.80 -29.31
N GLY A 487 -14.92 9.15 -28.10
CA GLY A 487 -14.87 8.21 -26.99
C GLY A 487 -16.26 7.73 -26.56
N LEU A 488 -17.24 8.64 -26.44
CA LEU A 488 -18.61 8.29 -26.10
C LEU A 488 -19.27 7.39 -27.16
N ARG A 489 -18.99 7.65 -28.44
CA ARG A 489 -19.46 6.81 -29.55
C ARG A 489 -18.92 5.37 -29.44
N ILE A 490 -17.62 5.20 -29.18
CA ILE A 490 -17.03 3.86 -28.98
C ILE A 490 -17.66 3.16 -27.77
N LEU A 491 -17.88 3.88 -26.65
CA LEU A 491 -18.53 3.31 -25.47
C LEU A 491 -19.98 2.88 -25.74
N HIS A 492 -20.76 3.70 -26.47
CA HIS A 492 -22.13 3.37 -26.84
C HIS A 492 -22.20 2.09 -27.67
N LEU A 493 -21.35 1.99 -28.70
CA LEU A 493 -21.24 0.80 -29.55
C LEU A 493 -20.79 -0.45 -28.77
N SER A 494 -19.97 -0.26 -27.73
CA SER A 494 -19.52 -1.33 -26.84
C SER A 494 -20.56 -1.76 -25.80
N GLY A 495 -21.40 -0.82 -25.34
CA GLY A 495 -22.43 -1.03 -24.31
C GLY A 495 -23.65 -1.82 -24.79
N GLY A 496 -23.98 -1.78 -26.08
CA GLY A 496 -25.09 -2.55 -26.66
C GLY A 496 -24.95 -4.08 -26.53
N HIS A 497 -23.76 -4.59 -26.22
CA HIS A 497 -23.47 -6.03 -26.14
C HIS A 497 -22.78 -6.47 -24.84
N ALA A 498 -22.65 -5.60 -23.82
CA ALA A 498 -21.91 -5.88 -22.59
C ALA A 498 -22.78 -5.63 -21.33
N ARG A 499 -22.97 -6.66 -20.49
CA ARG A 499 -23.67 -6.54 -19.19
C ARG A 499 -22.91 -5.66 -18.17
N THR A 500 -21.63 -5.40 -18.38
CA THR A 500 -20.79 -4.56 -17.52
C THR A 500 -19.73 -3.84 -18.36
N LEU A 501 -19.83 -2.51 -18.44
CA LEU A 501 -18.74 -1.66 -18.93
C LEU A 501 -17.73 -1.49 -17.79
N THR A 502 -16.48 -1.89 -18.00
CA THR A 502 -15.40 -1.62 -17.06
C THR A 502 -15.09 -0.12 -17.15
N GLN A 503 -15.73 0.71 -16.32
CA GLN A 503 -15.61 2.18 -16.39
C GLN A 503 -14.22 2.71 -15.98
N HIS A 504 -13.22 1.84 -15.76
CA HIS A 504 -11.82 2.16 -15.43
C HIS A 504 -11.64 3.36 -14.48
N ARG A 505 -12.52 3.49 -13.49
CA ARG A 505 -12.56 4.60 -12.54
C ARG A 505 -12.73 6.00 -13.16
N LEU A 506 -13.52 6.13 -14.22
CA LEU A 506 -13.94 7.43 -14.78
C LEU A 506 -14.45 8.39 -13.69
N ASP A 507 -15.02 7.87 -12.60
CA ASP A 507 -15.47 8.61 -11.41
C ASP A 507 -14.35 9.38 -10.67
N ARG A 508 -13.07 9.03 -10.86
CA ARG A 508 -11.95 9.59 -10.07
C ARG A 508 -10.99 10.49 -10.83
N ASP A 509 -10.97 10.36 -12.16
CA ASP A 509 -9.94 10.95 -13.01
C ASP A 509 -10.50 11.93 -14.05
N LEU A 510 -11.81 12.18 -14.06
CA LEU A 510 -12.42 13.23 -14.88
C LEU A 510 -12.37 14.58 -14.15
N PRO A 511 -12.14 15.69 -14.87
CA PRO A 511 -12.43 17.03 -14.36
C PRO A 511 -13.88 17.12 -13.87
N ARG A 512 -14.10 17.79 -12.72
CA ARG A 512 -15.45 17.99 -12.16
C ARG A 512 -16.38 18.62 -13.21
N GLY A 513 -17.55 18.04 -13.40
CA GLY A 513 -18.56 18.44 -14.38
C GLY A 513 -18.63 17.53 -15.62
N ALA A 514 -17.53 16.89 -16.01
CA ALA A 514 -17.48 16.04 -17.20
C ALA A 514 -18.23 14.71 -17.04
N GLU A 515 -18.47 14.28 -15.81
CA GLU A 515 -19.29 13.12 -15.47
C GLU A 515 -20.72 13.19 -16.03
N HIS A 516 -21.27 14.40 -16.21
CA HIS A 516 -22.63 14.60 -16.75
C HIS A 516 -22.74 14.25 -18.23
N ALA A 517 -21.69 14.55 -19.01
CA ALA A 517 -21.63 14.21 -20.43
C ALA A 517 -21.48 12.70 -20.63
N VAL A 518 -20.65 12.05 -19.79
CA VAL A 518 -20.48 10.59 -19.77
C VAL A 518 -21.78 9.89 -19.37
N TRP A 519 -22.44 10.37 -18.31
CA TRP A 519 -23.73 9.83 -17.87
C TRP A 519 -24.82 9.98 -18.95
N SER A 520 -24.93 11.15 -19.59
CA SER A 520 -25.93 11.42 -20.62
C SER A 520 -25.80 10.52 -21.85
N ALA A 521 -24.58 10.11 -22.21
CA ALA A 521 -24.33 9.23 -23.35
C ALA A 521 -24.52 7.73 -23.05
N LEU A 522 -24.36 7.33 -21.77
CA LEU A 522 -24.44 5.93 -21.34
C LEU A 522 -25.79 5.54 -20.73
N ARG A 523 -26.64 6.50 -20.36
CA ARG A 523 -27.96 6.22 -19.80
C ARG A 523 -28.83 5.45 -20.81
N PRO A 524 -29.57 4.41 -20.39
CA PRO A 524 -30.61 3.82 -21.22
C PRO A 524 -31.59 4.89 -21.69
N ARG A 525 -32.06 4.79 -22.94
CA ARG A 525 -33.16 5.62 -23.44
C ARG A 525 -34.49 5.05 -23.02
#